data_AF-A0A533TAQ3-F1
#
_entry.id   AF-A0A533TAQ3-F1
#
_cell.length_a   1.000
_cell.length_b   1.000
_cell.length_c   1.000
_cell.angle_alpha   90.00
_cell.angle_beta   90.00
_cell.angle_gamma   90.00
#
_symmetry.space_group_name_H-M   'P 1'
#
loop_
_entity.id
_entity.type
_entity.pdbx_description
1 polymer ?
#
loop_
_entity_poly.entity_id
_entity_poly.type
_entity_poly.pdbx_seq_one_letter_code
_entity_poly.pdbx_strand_id
1 'polypeptide(L)'
;MEKRYEVGSDFFREEIIAAIFYGFRAVKNPVSVTVHPELMMRIRDNFKDKVVGPKTIDNAELFFGLPVIEDATKEKDYISVN
;
A
#
# COMPACT_ATOMS: atom_id res chain seq x y z
N MET A 1 -7.38 32.75 -12.79
CA MET A 1 -8.29 32.16 -11.78
C MET A 1 -7.54 31.07 -11.06
N GLU A 2 -7.15 31.36 -9.82
CA GLU A 2 -6.43 30.41 -8.97
C GLU A 2 -7.43 29.32 -8.53
N LYS A 3 -7.30 28.12 -9.08
CA LYS A 3 -8.11 26.97 -8.63
C LYS A 3 -7.58 26.56 -7.26
N ARG A 4 -8.31 26.96 -6.20
CA ARG A 4 -8.09 26.43 -4.85
C ARG A 4 -8.78 25.08 -4.78
N TYR A 5 -7.97 24.02 -4.75
CA TYR A 5 -8.45 22.68 -4.45
C TYR A 5 -8.56 22.58 -2.93
N GLU A 6 -9.76 22.29 -2.42
CA GLU A 6 -9.95 21.91 -1.02
C GLU A 6 -9.24 20.58 -0.84
N VAL A 7 -8.05 20.62 -0.26
CA VAL A 7 -7.29 19.43 0.08
C VAL A 7 -7.91 18.86 1.35
N GLY A 8 -8.93 18.02 1.18
CA GLY A 8 -9.44 17.16 2.24
C GLY A 8 -8.37 16.18 2.71
N SER A 9 -8.66 15.40 3.75
CA SER A 9 -7.83 14.33 4.31
C SER A 9 -7.62 13.12 3.36
N ASP A 10 -7.47 13.38 2.06
CA ASP A 10 -7.81 12.47 0.94
C ASP A 10 -6.58 11.93 0.18
N PHE A 11 -5.37 11.97 0.76
CA PHE A 11 -4.16 11.44 0.13
C PHE A 11 -3.81 10.00 0.51
N PHE A 12 -4.72 9.27 1.14
CA PHE A 12 -4.43 7.93 1.65
C PHE A 12 -3.82 7.01 0.57
N ARG A 13 -4.36 7.03 -0.66
CA ARG A 13 -3.84 6.17 -1.73
C ARG A 13 -2.46 6.64 -2.17
N GLU A 14 -2.28 7.94 -2.31
CA GLU A 14 -1.04 8.60 -2.70
C GLU A 14 0.08 8.31 -1.68
N GLU A 15 -0.22 8.36 -0.39
CA GLU A 15 0.69 8.01 0.70
C GLU A 15 1.13 6.54 0.63
N ILE A 16 0.18 5.62 0.41
CA ILE A 16 0.48 4.19 0.24
C ILE A 16 1.37 3.96 -0.98
N ILE A 17 1.04 4.58 -2.12
CA ILE A 17 1.84 4.45 -3.36
C ILE A 17 3.24 5.03 -3.14
N ALA A 18 3.34 6.19 -2.48
CA ALA A 18 4.61 6.83 -2.18
C ALA A 18 5.48 5.96 -1.25
N ALA A 19 4.88 5.36 -0.21
CA ALA A 19 5.58 4.44 0.69
C ALA A 19 6.15 3.23 -0.05
N ILE A 20 5.36 2.60 -0.93
CA ILE A 20 5.82 1.47 -1.75
C ILE A 20 6.95 1.89 -2.69
N PHE A 21 6.80 3.00 -3.41
CA PHE A 21 7.84 3.46 -4.35
C PHE A 21 9.12 3.91 -3.66
N TYR A 22 9.00 4.54 -2.48
CA TYR A 22 10.16 4.83 -1.64
C TYR A 22 10.86 3.55 -1.21
N GLY A 23 10.09 2.54 -0.78
CA GLY A 23 10.60 1.21 -0.44
C GLY A 23 11.37 0.55 -1.59
N PHE A 24 10.80 0.54 -2.80
CA PHE A 24 11.50 0.04 -4.01
C PHE A 24 12.79 0.80 -4.33
N ARG A 25 12.85 2.09 -4.01
CA ARG A 25 14.08 2.89 -4.19
C ARG A 25 15.12 2.60 -3.12
N ALA A 26 14.69 2.30 -1.90
CA ALA A 26 15.57 2.09 -0.76
C ALA A 26 16.11 0.65 -0.66
N VAL A 27 15.34 -0.34 -1.14
CA VAL A 27 15.66 -1.77 -1.07
C VAL A 27 16.18 -2.28 -2.41
N LYS A 28 17.39 -2.85 -2.41
CA LYS A 28 18.07 -3.29 -3.65
C LYS A 28 17.35 -4.44 -4.38
N ASN A 29 16.75 -5.37 -3.64
CA ASN A 29 16.01 -6.52 -4.18
C ASN A 29 14.74 -6.76 -3.35
N PRO A 30 13.66 -6.03 -3.65
CA PRO A 30 12.40 -6.16 -2.92
C PRO A 30 11.80 -7.56 -3.09
N VAL A 31 11.34 -8.17 -1.99
CA VAL A 31 10.77 -9.52 -1.98
C VAL A 31 9.36 -9.59 -1.40
N SER A 32 8.95 -8.64 -0.57
CA SER A 32 7.60 -8.62 0.02
C SER A 32 7.18 -7.22 0.48
N VAL A 33 5.87 -7.06 0.65
CA VAL A 33 5.28 -5.91 1.35
C VAL A 33 4.75 -6.40 2.69
N THR A 34 5.31 -5.92 3.80
CA THR A 34 4.75 -6.17 5.12
C THR A 34 3.83 -5.03 5.51
N VAL A 35 2.64 -5.35 6.00
CA VAL A 35 1.61 -4.37 6.34
C VAL A 35 0.83 -4.82 7.56
N HIS A 36 0.38 -3.89 8.38
CA HIS A 36 -0.53 -4.22 9.48
C HIS A 36 -1.91 -4.63 8.94
N PRO A 37 -2.58 -5.67 9.50
CA PRO A 37 -3.87 -6.15 8.99
C PRO A 37 -4.96 -5.07 8.86
N GLU A 38 -5.09 -4.19 9.86
CA GLU A 38 -6.09 -3.10 9.82
C GLU A 38 -5.83 -2.11 8.67
N LEU A 39 -4.56 -1.78 8.42
CA LEU A 39 -4.19 -0.93 7.29
C LEU A 39 -4.46 -1.66 5.98
N MET A 40 -4.16 -2.97 5.91
CA MET A 40 -4.39 -3.75 4.71
C MET A 40 -5.86 -3.87 4.36
N MET A 41 -6.75 -4.02 5.35
CA MET A 41 -8.19 -3.93 5.14
C MET A 41 -8.60 -2.60 4.51
N ARG A 42 -8.07 -1.49 5.02
CA ARG A 42 -8.33 -0.15 4.47
C ARG A 42 -7.78 0.00 3.04
N ILE A 43 -6.59 -0.56 2.76
CA ILE A 43 -6.01 -0.61 1.41
C ILE A 43 -6.94 -1.38 0.46
N ARG A 44 -7.39 -2.58 0.84
CA ARG A 44 -8.29 -3.40 0.01
C ARG A 44 -9.58 -2.66 -0.36
N ASP A 45 -10.18 -1.98 0.62
CA ASP A 45 -11.40 -1.20 0.40
C ASP A 45 -11.14 0.01 -0.51
N ASN A 46 -10.09 0.79 -0.21
CA ASN A 46 -9.78 2.00 -0.96
C ASN A 46 -9.29 1.70 -2.38
N PHE A 47 -8.59 0.59 -2.59
CA PHE A 47 -8.06 0.21 -3.90
C PHE A 47 -8.96 -0.79 -4.64
N LYS A 48 -10.16 -1.06 -4.12
CA LYS A 48 -11.15 -1.92 -4.79
C LYS A 48 -11.41 -1.40 -6.21
N ASP A 49 -11.39 -2.34 -7.16
CA ASP A 49 -11.57 -2.08 -8.60
C ASP A 49 -10.51 -1.16 -9.24
N LYS A 50 -9.40 -0.86 -8.54
CA LYS A 50 -8.28 -0.11 -9.11
C LYS A 50 -7.28 -1.04 -9.77
N VAL A 51 -6.62 -0.53 -10.81
CA VAL A 51 -5.55 -1.22 -11.53
C VAL A 51 -4.38 -1.53 -10.61
N VAL A 52 -4.02 -0.58 -9.74
CA VAL A 52 -2.90 -0.68 -8.79
C VAL A 52 -3.29 -1.30 -7.43
N GLY A 53 -4.52 -1.84 -7.30
CA GLY A 53 -4.94 -2.48 -6.05
C GLY A 53 -4.34 -3.87 -5.84
N PRO A 54 -4.38 -4.41 -4.60
CA PRO A 54 -3.97 -5.77 -4.33
C PRO A 54 -4.72 -6.78 -5.21
N LYS A 55 -4.03 -7.83 -5.67
CA LYS A 55 -4.59 -8.89 -6.52
C LYS A 55 -4.20 -10.25 -5.98
N THR A 56 -5.15 -11.18 -5.95
CA THR A 56 -4.85 -12.58 -5.62
C THR A 56 -4.44 -13.33 -6.88
N ILE A 57 -3.24 -13.92 -6.86
CA ILE A 57 -2.68 -14.77 -7.92
C ILE A 57 -2.08 -16.01 -7.25
N ASP A 58 -2.42 -17.21 -7.73
CA ASP A 58 -1.88 -18.49 -7.23
C ASP A 58 -1.90 -18.63 -5.69
N ASN A 59 -3.03 -18.29 -5.06
CA ASN A 59 -3.25 -18.30 -3.60
C ASN A 59 -2.37 -17.32 -2.78
N ALA A 60 -1.66 -16.40 -3.42
CA ALA A 60 -0.97 -15.29 -2.77
C ALA A 60 -1.64 -13.96 -3.12
N GLU A 61 -1.82 -13.08 -2.14
CA GLU A 61 -2.17 -11.69 -2.42
C GLU A 61 -0.90 -10.92 -2.75
N LEU A 62 -0.87 -10.30 -3.92
CA LEU A 62 0.20 -9.46 -4.38
C LEU A 62 -0.21 -7.99 -4.34
N PHE A 63 0.71 -7.13 -3.94
CA PHE A 63 0.56 -5.69 -4.01
C PHE A 63 1.81 -5.08 -4.65
N PHE A 64 1.61 -4.30 -5.71
CA PHE A 64 2.72 -3.80 -6.55
C PHE A 64 3.68 -4.90 -7.05
N GLY A 65 3.14 -6.09 -7.30
CA GLY A 65 3.91 -7.25 -7.79
C GLY A 65 4.69 -8.01 -6.72
N LEU A 66 4.58 -7.61 -5.45
CA LEU A 66 5.21 -8.30 -4.32
C LEU A 66 4.16 -9.03 -3.46
N PRO A 67 4.48 -10.18 -2.87
CA PRO A 67 3.61 -10.85 -1.91
C PRO A 67 3.39 -9.99 -0.67
N VAL A 68 2.14 -9.97 -0.21
CA VAL A 68 1.73 -9.26 1.01
C VAL A 68 1.92 -10.18 2.22
N ILE A 69 2.52 -9.64 3.29
CA ILE A 69 2.64 -10.27 4.59
C ILE A 69 1.90 -9.39 5.60
N GLU A 70 0.82 -9.91 6.17
CA GLU A 70 0.09 -9.22 7.24
C GLU A 70 0.73 -9.53 8.61
N ASP A 71 1.20 -8.51 9.31
CA ASP A 71 1.86 -8.65 10.62
C ASP A 71 1.18 -7.78 11.69
N ALA A 72 0.40 -8.42 12.56
CA ALA A 72 -0.35 -7.78 13.64
C ALA A 72 0.54 -7.31 14.82
N THR A 73 1.85 -7.63 14.82
CA THR A 73 2.77 -7.17 15.86
C THR A 73 3.27 -5.74 15.61
N LYS A 74 3.00 -5.19 14.42
CA LYS A 74 3.40 -3.83 14.01
C LYS A 74 2.39 -2.77 14.42
N GLU A 75 2.78 -1.51 14.28
CA GLU A 75 1.87 -0.38 14.48
C GLU A 75 0.76 -0.39 13.43
N LYS A 76 -0.41 0.17 13.77
CA LYS A 76 -1.63 0.03 12.97
C LYS A 76 -1.53 0.63 11.56
N ASP A 77 -0.68 1.63 11.40
CA ASP A 77 -0.36 2.36 10.17
C ASP A 77 0.93 1.88 9.49
N TYR A 78 1.49 0.75 9.96
CA TYR A 78 2.73 0.21 9.42
C TYR A 78 2.57 -0.40 8.03
N ILE A 79 3.42 0.04 7.10
CA ILE A 79 3.67 -0.60 5.82
C ILE A 79 5.17 -0.50 5.48
N SER A 80 5.76 -1.58 4.99
CA SER A 80 7.15 -1.63 4.54
C SER A 80 7.30 -2.47 3.28
N VAL A 81 8.31 -2.12 2.50
CA VAL A 81 8.85 -2.99 1.43
C VAL A 81 10.14 -3.59 1.98
N ASN A 82 10.28 -4.91 1.89
CA ASN A 82 11.45 -5.64 2.38
C ASN A 82 12.26 -6.22 1.24
#